data_AF-A0A970H5A6-F1
#
_entry.id   AF-A0A970H5A6-F1
#
_cell.length_a   1.000
_cell.length_b   1.000
_cell.length_c   1.000
_cell.angle_alpha   90.00
_cell.angle_beta   90.00
_cell.angle_gamma   90.00
#
_symmetry.space_group_name_H-M   'P 1'
#
loop_
_entity.id
_entity.type
_entity.pdbx_description
1 polymer ?
#
loop_
_entity_poly.entity_id
_entity_poly.type
_entity_poly.pdbx_seq_one_letter_code
_entity_poly.pdbx_strand_id
1 'polypeptide(L)' 'MSDYRQLVTDSIRKCESSAADLRAAAKQVANNTAKNSFEQAAKELEETVAKCKIALKQLY' A
#
# COMPACT_ATOMS: atom_id res chain seq x y z
N MET A 1 9.42 2.03 24.33
CA MET A 1 8.35 1.18 23.79
C MET A 1 7.83 1.89 22.56
N SER A 2 8.00 1.32 21.36
CA SER A 2 7.38 1.91 20.17
C SER A 2 5.87 1.76 20.30
N ASP A 3 5.16 2.87 20.27
CA ASP A 3 3.70 2.90 20.26
C ASP A 3 3.23 2.12 19.04
N TYR A 4 2.38 1.11 19.23
CA TYR A 4 1.85 0.30 18.14
C TYR A 4 1.17 1.17 17.08
N ARG A 5 0.63 2.34 17.47
CA ARG A 5 0.06 3.33 16.55
C ARG A 5 1.13 3.86 15.61
N GLN A 6 2.30 4.21 16.13
CA GLN A 6 3.40 4.73 15.33
C GLN A 6 3.92 3.67 14.35
N LEU A 7 4.06 2.40 14.79
CA LEU A 7 4.44 1.29 13.91
C LEU A 7 3.44 1.07 12.77
N VAL A 8 2.14 1.14 13.06
CA VAL A 8 1.09 0.98 12.03
C VAL A 8 1.04 2.19 11.10
N THR A 9 1.19 3.41 11.61
CA THR A 9 1.24 4.63 10.79
C THR A 9 2.44 4.63 9.84
N ASP A 10 3.63 4.24 10.32
CA ASP A 10 4.81 4.09 9.46
C ASP A 10 4.62 3.00 8.40
N SER A 11 3.98 1.89 8.76
CA SER A 11 3.67 0.81 7.82
C SER A 11 2.69 1.27 6.75
N ILE A 12 1.64 2.01 7.12
CA ILE A 12 0.68 2.61 6.18
C ILE A 12 1.41 3.50 5.18
N ARG A 13 2.28 4.41 5.64
CA ARG A 13 3.03 5.30 4.76
C ARG A 13 3.91 4.53 3.78
N LYS A 14 4.58 3.46 4.24
CA LYS A 14 5.40 2.60 3.38
C LYS A 14 4.56 1.91 2.31
N CYS A 15 3.40 1.35 2.68
CA CYS A 15 2.49 0.72 1.72
C CYS A 15 1.95 1.72 0.69
N GLU A 16 1.59 2.95 1.11
CA GLU A 16 1.15 4.01 0.19
C GLU A 16 2.25 4.40 -0.80
N SER A 17 3.50 4.54 -0.33
CA SER A 17 4.65 4.81 -1.20
C SER A 17 4.88 3.67 -2.19
N SER A 18 4.94 2.41 -1.72
CA SER A 18 5.14 1.25 -2.57
C SER A 18 4.02 1.08 -3.60
N ALA A 19 2.77 1.37 -3.25
CA ALA A 19 1.64 1.34 -4.20
C ALA A 19 1.81 2.40 -5.30
N ALA A 20 2.28 3.61 -4.95
CA ALA A 20 2.57 4.65 -5.92
C ALA A 20 3.73 4.25 -6.86
N ASP A 21 4.81 3.69 -6.32
CA ASP A 21 5.97 3.22 -7.08
C ASP A 21 5.58 2.09 -8.05
N LEU A 22 4.78 1.12 -7.59
CA LEU A 22 4.28 0.03 -8.44
C LEU A 22 3.39 0.54 -9.57
N ARG A 23 2.54 1.55 -9.32
CA ARG A 23 1.76 2.19 -10.40
C ARG A 23 2.64 2.95 -11.38
N ALA A 24 3.68 3.63 -10.91
CA ALA A 24 4.62 4.31 -11.77
C ALA A 24 5.40 3.30 -12.64
N ALA A 25 5.79 2.16 -12.08
CA ALA A 25 6.39 1.06 -12.82
C ALA A 25 5.44 0.48 -13.86
N ALA A 26 4.18 0.21 -13.50
CA ALA A 26 3.16 -0.30 -14.41
C ALA A 26 2.96 0.59 -15.66
N LYS A 27 3.07 1.91 -15.52
CA LYS A 27 2.98 2.87 -16.64
C LYS A 27 4.15 2.81 -17.61
N GLN A 28 5.32 2.36 -17.15
CA GLN A 28 6.55 2.28 -17.95
C GLN A 28 6.73 0.92 -18.63
N VAL A 29 5.93 -0.07 -18.25
CA VAL A 29 6.07 -1.45 -18.70
C VAL A 29 5.20 -1.69 -19.94
N ALA A 30 5.82 -2.11 -21.04
CA ALA A 30 5.13 -2.45 -22.29
C ALA A 30 4.45 -3.85 -22.24
N ASN A 31 4.89 -4.73 -21.34
CA ASN A 31 4.33 -6.06 -21.18
C ASN A 31 3.02 -5.98 -20.36
N ASN A 32 1.89 -6.27 -21.00
CA ASN A 32 0.58 -6.21 -20.35
C ASN A 32 0.43 -7.14 -19.14
N THR A 33 1.04 -8.33 -19.17
CA THR A 33 0.99 -9.25 -18.01
C THR A 33 1.71 -8.64 -16.81
N ALA A 34 2.94 -8.15 -17.01
CA ALA A 34 3.71 -7.51 -15.94
C ALA A 34 3.04 -6.22 -15.45
N LYS A 35 2.50 -5.41 -16.36
CA LYS A 35 1.69 -4.23 -16.02
C LYS A 35 0.51 -4.60 -15.10
N ASN A 36 -0.29 -5.59 -15.50
CA ASN A 36 -1.44 -6.04 -14.72
C ASN A 36 -1.01 -6.56 -13.34
N SER A 37 0.10 -7.30 -13.24
CA SER A 37 0.65 -7.74 -11.96
C SER A 37 1.05 -6.58 -11.05
N PHE A 38 1.69 -5.54 -11.58
CA PHE A 38 2.05 -4.35 -10.80
C PHE A 38 0.82 -3.54 -10.37
N GLU A 39 -0.17 -3.37 -11.24
CA GLU A 39 -1.43 -2.70 -10.91
C GLU A 39 -2.20 -3.46 -9.82
N GLN A 40 -2.24 -4.79 -9.89
CA GLN A 40 -2.86 -5.65 -8.90
C GLN A 40 -2.15 -5.57 -7.54
N ALA A 41 -0.82 -5.65 -7.53
CA ALA A 41 -0.04 -5.53 -6.29
C ALA A 41 -0.21 -4.14 -5.64
N ALA A 42 -0.28 -3.06 -6.44
CA ALA A 42 -0.56 -1.72 -5.93
C ALA A 42 -1.95 -1.65 -5.28
N LYS A 43 -2.96 -2.26 -5.90
CA LYS A 43 -4.33 -2.32 -5.35
C LYS A 43 -4.38 -3.08 -4.02
N GLU A 44 -3.71 -4.21 -3.91
CA GLU A 44 -3.67 -5.00 -2.67
C GLU A 44 -3.02 -4.24 -1.51
N LEU A 45 -1.99 -3.44 -1.78
CA LEU A 45 -1.39 -2.55 -0.80
C LEU A 45 -2.35 -1.46 -0.33
N GLU A 46 -3.13 -0.86 -1.22
CA GLU A 46 -4.14 0.14 -0.86
C GLU A 46 -5.27 -0.44 -0.04
N GLU A 47 -5.74 -1.64 -0.38
CA GLU A 47 -6.74 -2.36 0.42
C GLU A 47 -6.21 -2.68 1.82
N THR A 48 -4.93 -3.05 1.92
CA THR A 48 -4.25 -3.28 3.20
C THR A 48 -4.19 -1.99 4.02
N VAL A 49 -3.81 -0.87 3.41
CA VAL A 49 -3.81 0.45 4.03
C VAL A 49 -5.20 0.84 4.53
N ALA A 50 -6.24 0.60 3.74
CA ALA A 50 -7.62 0.89 4.13
C ALA A 50 -8.02 0.08 5.37
N LYS A 51 -7.71 -1.21 5.41
CA LYS A 51 -7.96 -2.08 6.58
C LYS A 51 -7.21 -1.57 7.82
N CYS A 52 -5.92 -1.24 7.69
CA CYS A 52 -5.12 -0.69 8.80
C CYS A 52 -5.68 0.64 9.32
N LYS A 53 -6.12 1.54 8.43
CA LYS A 53 -6.74 2.82 8.81
C LYS A 53 -8.07 2.61 9.55
N ILE A 54 -8.89 1.66 9.12
CA ILE A 54 -10.16 1.31 9.82
C ILE A 54 -9.85 0.73 11.20
N ALA A 55 -8.92 -0.23 11.29
CA ALA A 55 -8.53 -0.83 12.55
C ALA A 55 -7.97 0.21 13.54
N LEU A 56 -7.12 1.13 13.07
CA LEU A 56 -6.62 2.23 13.90
C LEU A 56 -7.76 3.11 14.43
N LYS A 57 -8.76 3.44 13.61
CA LYS A 57 -9.92 4.25 14.03
C LYS A 57 -10.76 3.57 15.10
N GLN A 58 -10.83 2.23 15.11
CA GLN A 58 -11.57 1.48 16.13
C GLN A 58 -10.83 1.40 17.47
N LEU A 59 -9.55 1.79 17.51
CA LEU A 59 -8.75 1.87 18.73
C LEU A 59 -8.81 3.26 19.40
N TYR A 60 -9.66 4.16 18.89
CA TYR A 60 -10.01 5.46 19.45
C TYR A 60 -11.48 5.47 19.88
#